data_AF-A0A7V8WL68-F1
#
_entry.id   AF-A0A7V8WL68-F1
#
_cell.length_a   1.000
_cell.length_b   1.000
_cell.length_c   1.000
_cell.angle_alpha   90.00
_cell.angle_beta   90.00
_cell.angle_gamma   90.00
#
_symmetry.space_group_name_H-M   'P 1'
#
loop_
_entity.id
_entity.type
_entity.pdbx_description
1 polymer ?
#
loop_
_entity_poly.entity_id
_entity_poly.type
_entity_poly.pdbx_seq_one_letter_code
_entity_poly.pdbx_strand_id
1 'polypeptide(L)' 'MSIALVTGASRGLGKALAEELGRRRWQLIVDARNGTVLQDASQRFG' A
#
# COMPACT_ATOMS: atom_id res chain seq x y z
N MET A 1 -11.55 -12.50 -5.71
CA MET A 1 -10.31 -11.73 -5.97
C MET A 1 -10.60 -10.30 -5.55
N SER A 2 -9.87 -9.76 -4.57
CA SER A 2 -10.17 -8.48 -3.94
C SER A 2 -9.09 -7.45 -4.25
N ILE A 3 -9.51 -6.24 -4.61
CA ILE A 3 -8.64 -5.11 -4.95
C ILE A 3 -8.94 -3.96 -3.99
N ALA A 4 -7.90 -3.25 -3.53
CA ALA A 4 -8.05 -2.06 -2.70
C ALA A 4 -7.21 -0.89 -3.23
N LEU A 5 -7.80 0.31 -3.26
CA LEU A 5 -7.11 1.59 -3.44
C LEU A 5 -6.89 2.24 -2.08
N VAL A 6 -5.63 2.54 -1.75
CA VAL A 6 -5.28 3.26 -0.52
C VAL A 6 -4.59 4.57 -0.88
N THR A 7 -5.25 5.69 -0.58
CA THR A 7 -4.67 7.03 -0.70
C THR A 7 -3.98 7.43 0.60
N GLY A 8 -2.87 8.17 0.51
CA GLY A 8 -2.06 8.51 1.68
C GLY A 8 -1.29 7.31 2.25
N ALA A 9 -0.90 6.34 1.41
CA ALA A 9 -0.27 5.08 1.84
C ALA A 9 1.18 5.22 2.37
N SER A 10 1.74 6.43 2.42
CA SER A 10 3.15 6.63 2.75
C SER A 10 3.48 6.63 4.25
N ARG A 11 2.49 6.85 5.14
CA ARG A 11 2.75 6.92 6.58
C ARG A 11 1.49 6.69 7.41
N GLY A 12 1.68 6.53 8.72
CA GLY A 12 0.60 6.42 9.70
C GLY A 12 -0.37 5.30 9.35
N LEU A 13 -1.67 5.58 9.49
CA LEU A 13 -2.72 4.61 9.24
C LEU A 13 -2.75 4.09 7.81
N GLY A 14 -2.55 4.96 6.81
CA GLY A 14 -2.57 4.55 5.40
C GLY A 14 -1.51 3.49 5.09
N LYS A 15 -0.31 3.64 5.66
CA LYS A 15 0.76 2.65 5.56
C LYS A 15 0.40 1.32 6.23
N ALA A 16 -0.06 1.38 7.49
CA ALA A 16 -0.41 0.17 8.25
C ALA A 16 -1.58 -0.60 7.60
N LEU A 17 -2.55 0.12 7.04
CA LEU A 17 -3.67 -0.47 6.31
C LEU A 17 -3.20 -1.17 5.03
N ALA A 18 -2.35 -0.52 4.22
CA ALA A 18 -1.79 -1.14 3.02
C ALA A 18 -0.99 -2.40 3.36
N GLU A 19 -0.18 -2.36 4.43
CA GLU A 19 0.58 -3.52 4.93
C GLU A 19 -0.33 -4.71 5.28
N GLU A 20 -1.38 -4.49 6.05
CA GLU A 20 -2.28 -5.57 6.46
C GLU A 20 -3.11 -6.13 5.28
N LEU A 21 -3.55 -5.27 4.35
CA LEU A 21 -4.24 -5.72 3.13
C LEU A 21 -3.32 -6.56 2.24
N GLY A 22 -2.05 -6.17 2.11
CA GLY A 22 -1.05 -6.94 1.38
C GLY A 22 -0.81 -8.31 2.02
N ARG A 23 -0.70 -8.36 3.35
CA ARG A 23 -0.59 -9.62 4.11
C ARG A 23 -1.80 -10.53 3.91
N ARG A 24 -2.98 -9.96 3.70
CA ARG A 24 -4.23 -10.67 3.38
C ARG A 24 -4.36 -11.03 1.90
N ARG A 25 -3.33 -10.83 1.08
CA ARG A 25 -3.28 -11.15 -0.36
C ARG A 25 -4.29 -10.37 -1.21
N TRP A 26 -4.57 -9.13 -0.82
CA TRP A 26 -5.29 -8.21 -1.70
C TRP A 26 -4.35 -7.68 -2.77
N GLN A 27 -4.89 -7.41 -3.97
CA GLN A 27 -4.20 -6.60 -4.96
C GLN A 27 -4.33 -5.12 -4.57
N LEU A 28 -3.20 -4.44 -4.43
CA LEU A 28 -3.16 -3.07 -3.91
C LEU A 28 -2.81 -2.07 -5.00
N ILE A 29 -3.56 -0.97 -5.02
CA ILE A 29 -3.22 0.27 -5.72
C ILE A 29 -2.95 1.30 -4.63
N VAL A 30 -1.78 1.93 -4.64
CA VAL A 30 -1.36 2.86 -3.59
C VAL A 30 -1.04 4.22 -4.19
N ASP A 31 -1.49 5.27 -3.51
CA ASP A 31 -1.22 6.67 -3.87
C ASP A 31 -0.65 7.46 -2.68
N ALA A 32 0.33 8.32 -2.96
CA ALA A 32 0.90 9.24 -1.99
C ALA A 32 1.69 10.36 -2.67
N ARG A 33 1.73 11.53 -2.03
CA ARG A 33 2.52 12.70 -2.50
C ARG A 33 4.04 12.48 -2.55
N ASN A 34 4.56 11.43 -1.91
CA ASN A 34 5.99 11.09 -1.94
C ASN A 34 6.18 9.71 -2.58
N GLY A 35 6.62 9.70 -3.84
CA GLY A 35 6.77 8.50 -4.66
C GLY A 35 7.80 7.50 -4.13
N THR A 36 8.85 7.95 -3.44
CA THR A 36 9.91 7.06 -2.92
C THR A 36 9.35 6.02 -1.95
N VAL A 37 8.34 6.40 -1.17
CA VAL A 37 7.68 5.48 -0.22
C VAL A 37 6.78 4.46 -0.92
N LEU A 38 6.25 4.79 -2.10
CA LEU A 38 5.45 3.87 -2.90
C LEU A 38 6.30 2.78 -3.56
N GLN A 39 7.54 3.09 -3.95
CA GLN A 39 8.49 2.09 -4.47
C GLN A 39 8.81 1.01 -3.43
N ASP A 40 9.11 1.41 -2.19
CA ASP A 40 9.40 0.47 -1.09
C ASP A 40 8.19 -0.42 -0.76
N ALA A 41 6.98 0.14 -0.82
CA ALA A 41 5.75 -0.61 -0.61
C ALA A 41 5.55 -1.66 -1.72
N SER A 42 5.75 -1.28 -2.99
CA SER A 42 5.64 -2.19 -4.13
C SER A 42 6.61 -3.37 -4.01
N GLN A 43 7.86 -3.13 -3.57
CA GLN A 43 8.87 -4.18 -3.38
C GLN A 43 8.57 -5.15 -2.23
N ARG A 44 7.76 -4.75 -1.24
CA ARG A 44 7.41 -5.59 -0.08
C ARG A 44 6.21 -6.51 -0.31
N PHE A 45 5.35 -6.18 -1.28
CA PHE A 45 4.09 -6.91 -1.50
C PHE A 45 4.01 -7.62 -2.86
N GLY A 46 4.94 -7.37 -3.78
CA GLY A 46 5.15 -8.18 -4.99
C GLY A 46 5.78 -9.52 -4.65
#